data_AF-A0A520USI0-F1
#
_entry.id   AF-A0A520USI0-F1
#
_cell.length_a   1.000
_cell.length_b   1.000
_cell.length_c   1.000
_cell.angle_alpha   90.00
_cell.angle_beta   90.00
_cell.angle_gamma   90.00
#
_symmetry.space_group_name_H-M   'P 1'
#
loop_
_entity.id
_entity.type
_entity.pdbx_description
1 polymer ?
#
loop_
_entity_poly.entity_id
_entity_poly.type
_entity_poly.pdbx_seq_one_letter_code
_entity_poly.pdbx_strand_id
1 'polypeptide(L)'
;MNRNSISGRSRARAPRRCSRVCAQESRRISPSSSCEGGEGLTVSSVEEHLGLTGWSADGEGIGGVLKVRVEDFRVEEIARIPALDPKGRFTVVRATLNNWETNRYLNRLARACGISRKRVFSSGMKDKRAVTTQILVIDAPQSKVERV
;
A
#
# COMPACT_ATOMS: atom_id res chain seq x y z
N MET A 1 1.53 57.00 -33.95
CA MET A 1 1.61 55.56 -34.29
C MET A 1 2.91 55.03 -33.71
N ASN A 2 2.88 54.20 -32.67
CA ASN A 2 4.11 53.65 -32.10
C ASN A 2 3.91 52.18 -31.74
N ARG A 3 4.69 51.32 -32.38
CA ARG A 3 4.75 49.86 -32.17
C ARG A 3 5.80 49.61 -31.10
N ASN A 4 5.51 48.79 -30.10
CA ASN A 4 6.55 48.17 -29.28
C ASN A 4 6.22 46.68 -29.09
N SER A 5 6.96 45.86 -29.82
CA SER A 5 7.08 44.41 -29.68
C SER A 5 8.36 44.14 -28.89
N ILE A 6 8.25 43.49 -27.73
CA ILE A 6 9.40 43.00 -26.95
C ILE A 6 9.23 41.50 -26.78
N SER A 7 10.15 40.76 -27.40
CA SER A 7 10.32 39.32 -27.30
C SER A 7 11.03 38.94 -26.00
N GLY A 8 10.35 38.13 -25.17
CA GLY A 8 10.90 37.60 -23.93
C GLY A 8 11.85 36.42 -24.18
N ARG A 9 13.11 36.56 -23.77
CA ARG A 9 14.12 35.49 -23.76
C ARG A 9 13.81 34.47 -22.67
N SER A 10 13.64 33.20 -23.08
CA SER A 10 13.52 32.04 -22.19
C SER A 10 14.83 31.78 -21.44
N ARG A 11 14.80 31.82 -20.10
CA ARG A 11 15.92 31.43 -19.23
C ARG A 11 15.78 29.95 -18.88
N ALA A 12 16.56 29.10 -19.54
CA ALA A 12 16.76 27.71 -19.15
C ALA A 12 17.48 27.63 -17.80
N ARG A 13 16.93 26.87 -16.86
CA ARG A 13 17.45 26.69 -15.50
C ARG A 13 18.38 25.48 -15.47
N ALA A 14 19.64 25.69 -15.12
CA ALA A 14 20.67 24.66 -15.02
C ALA A 14 20.33 23.61 -13.93
N PRO A 15 20.65 22.32 -14.15
CA PRO A 15 20.43 21.28 -13.16
C PRO A 15 21.50 21.36 -12.04
N ARG A 16 21.03 21.25 -10.80
CA ARG A 16 21.88 21.26 -9.60
C ARG A 16 22.63 19.94 -9.48
N ARG A 17 23.94 20.09 -9.33
CA ARG A 17 24.98 19.10 -9.07
C ARG A 17 24.64 18.30 -7.80
N CYS A 18 24.32 17.01 -7.94
CA CYS A 18 24.24 16.10 -6.79
C CYS A 18 25.57 15.36 -6.69
N SER A 19 26.28 15.57 -5.58
CA SER A 19 27.56 14.94 -5.28
C SER A 19 27.37 13.44 -5.08
N ARG A 20 28.00 12.66 -5.96
CA ARG A 20 28.22 11.22 -5.88
C ARG A 20 29.01 10.93 -4.61
N VAL A 21 28.39 10.31 -3.61
CA VAL A 21 29.12 9.59 -2.56
C VAL A 21 28.94 8.11 -2.87
N CYS A 22 30.06 7.50 -3.24
CA CYS A 22 30.20 6.07 -3.51
C CYS A 22 30.09 5.35 -2.16
N ALA A 23 28.91 4.81 -1.85
CA ALA A 23 28.79 3.83 -0.78
C ALA A 23 29.25 2.48 -1.32
N GLN A 24 30.24 1.90 -0.65
CA GLN A 24 30.92 0.67 -1.04
C GLN A 24 29.92 -0.46 -1.30
N GLU A 25 30.12 -1.11 -2.44
CA GLU A 25 29.44 -2.30 -2.91
C GLU A 25 29.67 -3.44 -1.89
N SER A 26 28.75 -3.62 -0.95
CA SER A 26 28.72 -4.84 -0.15
C SER A 26 28.18 -5.94 -1.07
N ARG A 27 29.09 -6.72 -1.66
CA ARG A 27 28.79 -7.99 -2.32
C ARG A 27 28.08 -8.90 -1.30
N ARG A 28 26.75 -8.87 -1.25
CA ARG A 28 25.97 -10.01 -0.75
C ARG A 28 25.73 -10.91 -1.93
N ILE A 29 26.71 -11.77 -2.18
CA ILE A 29 26.50 -13.01 -2.91
C ILE A 29 25.60 -13.83 -2.00
N SER A 30 24.29 -13.72 -2.21
CA SER A 30 23.35 -14.71 -1.69
C SER A 30 23.58 -15.96 -2.54
N PRO A 31 23.97 -17.11 -1.97
CA PRO A 31 24.10 -18.32 -2.76
C PRO A 31 22.71 -18.65 -3.31
N SER A 32 22.57 -18.61 -4.63
CA SER A 32 21.60 -19.45 -5.32
C SER A 32 21.79 -20.86 -4.76
N SER A 33 20.75 -21.42 -4.16
CA SER A 33 20.77 -22.81 -3.71
C SER A 33 20.97 -23.70 -4.93
N SER A 34 22.21 -24.10 -5.15
CA SER A 34 22.59 -25.11 -6.11
C SER A 34 21.92 -26.41 -5.71
N CYS A 35 21.00 -26.89 -6.54
CA CYS A 35 20.46 -28.23 -6.45
C CYS A 35 21.52 -29.18 -7.01
N GLU A 36 22.42 -29.68 -6.16
CA GLU A 36 23.17 -30.90 -6.46
C GLU A 36 22.77 -31.98 -5.47
N GLY A 37 22.46 -33.15 -6.03
CA GLY A 37 21.90 -34.29 -5.31
C GLY A 37 22.83 -34.86 -4.25
N GLY A 38 22.21 -35.31 -3.15
CA GLY A 38 22.84 -36.03 -2.05
C GLY A 38 21.79 -36.31 -1.00
N GLU A 39 21.61 -37.60 -0.68
CA GLU A 39 20.45 -38.17 -0.02
C GLU A 39 20.19 -37.70 1.42
N GLY A 40 18.91 -37.72 1.80
CA GLY A 40 18.50 -38.07 3.16
C GLY A 40 18.40 -36.92 4.16
N LEU A 41 17.44 -36.01 3.96
CA LEU A 41 16.64 -35.38 5.02
C LEU A 41 15.51 -34.59 4.33
N THR A 42 14.37 -35.24 4.10
CA THR A 42 13.15 -34.59 3.65
C THR A 42 12.65 -33.70 4.78
N VAL A 43 13.21 -32.49 4.88
CA VAL A 43 12.54 -31.44 5.65
C VAL A 43 11.27 -31.16 4.88
N SER A 44 10.17 -31.75 5.34
CA SER A 44 8.83 -31.45 4.82
C SER A 44 8.72 -29.95 4.74
N SER A 45 8.28 -29.43 3.59
CA SER A 45 8.21 -27.98 3.42
C SER A 45 7.32 -27.39 4.52
N VAL A 46 7.48 -26.10 4.84
CA VAL A 46 6.57 -25.46 5.81
C VAL A 46 5.10 -25.62 5.36
N GLU A 47 4.87 -25.67 4.05
CA GLU A 47 3.56 -25.86 3.44
C GLU A 47 3.02 -27.28 3.69
N GLU A 48 3.86 -28.32 3.56
CA GLU A 48 3.50 -29.71 3.88
C GLU A 48 3.16 -29.89 5.36
N HIS A 49 3.94 -29.27 6.27
CA HIS A 49 3.64 -29.25 7.69
C HIS A 49 2.30 -28.54 8.02
N LEU A 50 1.89 -27.60 7.17
CA LEU A 50 0.59 -26.92 7.26
C LEU A 50 -0.54 -27.70 6.56
N GLY A 51 -0.25 -28.87 5.97
CA GLY A 51 -1.20 -29.70 5.24
C GLY A 51 -1.51 -29.21 3.81
N LEU A 52 -0.76 -28.24 3.30
CA LEU A 52 -0.88 -27.73 1.94
C LEU A 52 -0.13 -28.67 0.98
N THR A 53 -0.78 -29.80 0.69
CA THR A 53 -0.21 -30.87 -0.14
C THR A 53 -0.82 -30.84 -1.54
N GLY A 54 -0.02 -30.46 -2.54
CA GLY A 54 -0.42 -30.46 -3.95
C GLY A 54 -0.87 -29.10 -4.51
N TRP A 55 -1.15 -29.09 -5.81
CA TRP A 55 -1.50 -27.91 -6.60
C TRP A 55 -2.83 -28.12 -7.33
N SER A 56 -3.55 -27.03 -7.63
CA SER A 56 -4.81 -27.11 -8.38
C SER A 56 -4.63 -27.23 -9.89
N ALA A 57 -3.43 -26.98 -10.40
CA ALA A 57 -3.08 -27.04 -11.81
C ALA A 57 -1.67 -27.62 -12.00
N ASP A 58 -1.49 -28.33 -13.12
CA ASP A 58 -0.20 -28.88 -13.51
C ASP A 58 0.70 -27.80 -14.14
N GLY A 59 2.03 -28.00 -14.02
CA GLY A 59 3.03 -27.16 -14.65
C GLY A 59 4.09 -26.65 -13.67
N GLU A 60 5.19 -26.13 -14.21
CA GLU A 60 6.24 -25.51 -13.42
C GLU A 60 5.80 -24.11 -12.94
N GLY A 61 6.13 -23.78 -11.70
CA GLY A 61 5.82 -22.46 -11.14
C GLY A 61 6.59 -21.34 -11.84
N ILE A 62 5.95 -20.18 -12.01
CA ILE A 62 6.54 -19.01 -12.68
C ILE A 62 7.73 -18.37 -11.93
N GLY A 63 7.98 -18.79 -10.68
CA GLY A 63 8.99 -18.20 -9.80
C GLY A 63 8.73 -16.73 -9.44
N GLY A 64 9.80 -15.97 -9.19
CA GLY A 64 9.75 -14.53 -8.89
C GLY A 64 9.61 -14.18 -7.41
N VAL A 65 9.60 -12.88 -7.11
CA VAL A 65 9.49 -12.33 -5.75
C VAL A 65 8.29 -11.41 -5.68
N LEU A 66 7.37 -11.69 -4.74
CA LEU A 66 6.18 -10.86 -4.52
C LEU A 66 6.46 -9.71 -3.54
N LYS A 67 5.68 -8.63 -3.69
CA LYS A 67 5.74 -7.45 -2.81
C LYS A 67 7.16 -6.87 -2.71
N VAL A 68 7.87 -6.69 -3.82
CA VAL A 68 9.22 -6.06 -3.79
C VAL A 68 9.09 -4.60 -3.36
N ARG A 69 8.18 -3.86 -4.00
CA ARG A 69 7.72 -2.53 -3.60
C ARG A 69 6.33 -2.61 -2.97
N VAL A 70 5.94 -1.56 -2.25
CA VAL A 70 4.58 -1.48 -1.67
C VAL A 70 3.53 -1.38 -2.77
N GLU A 71 3.84 -0.69 -3.87
CA GLU A 71 2.90 -0.47 -4.96
C GLU A 71 2.63 -1.71 -5.82
N ASP A 72 3.45 -2.76 -5.68
CA ASP A 72 3.31 -4.02 -6.43
C ASP A 72 2.09 -4.84 -5.94
N PHE A 73 1.55 -4.50 -4.77
CA PHE A 73 0.38 -5.15 -4.20
C PHE A 73 -0.71 -4.13 -3.91
N ARG A 74 -1.80 -4.22 -4.66
CA ARG A 74 -2.94 -3.31 -4.59
C ARG A 74 -4.20 -4.06 -4.23
N VAL A 75 -4.98 -3.50 -3.33
CA VAL A 75 -6.26 -4.05 -2.91
C VAL A 75 -7.31 -2.97 -3.02
N GLU A 76 -8.38 -3.23 -3.76
CA GLU A 76 -9.52 -2.33 -3.86
C GLU A 76 -10.76 -3.03 -3.33
N GLU A 77 -11.38 -2.47 -2.30
CA GLU A 77 -12.60 -3.01 -1.72
C GLU A 77 -13.80 -2.72 -2.63
N ILE A 78 -14.50 -3.79 -3.00
CA ILE A 78 -15.77 -3.73 -3.70
C ILE A 78 -16.88 -3.82 -2.64
N ALA A 79 -17.59 -2.73 -2.42
CA ALA A 79 -18.67 -2.65 -1.44
C ALA A 79 -19.93 -2.01 -2.04
N ARG A 80 -21.10 -2.46 -1.57
CA ARG A 80 -22.38 -1.81 -1.87
C ARG A 80 -22.65 -0.76 -0.80
N ILE A 81 -22.50 0.51 -1.18
CA ILE A 81 -22.79 1.62 -0.27
C ILE A 81 -24.31 1.86 -0.29
N PRO A 82 -25.01 1.78 0.86
CA PRO A 82 -26.43 2.09 0.92
C PRO A 82 -26.68 3.57 0.61
N ALA A 83 -27.93 3.93 0.35
CA ALA A 83 -28.31 5.34 0.17
C ALA A 83 -27.89 6.16 1.39
N LEU A 84 -27.10 7.22 1.18
CA LEU A 84 -26.59 8.09 2.23
C LEU A 84 -27.56 9.25 2.44
N ASP A 85 -27.97 9.47 3.69
CA ASP A 85 -28.69 10.68 4.09
C ASP A 85 -27.66 11.75 4.49
N PRO A 86 -27.65 12.93 3.84
CA PRO A 86 -26.77 14.05 4.23
C PRO A 86 -26.94 14.52 5.68
N LYS A 87 -28.12 14.29 6.28
CA LYS A 87 -28.39 14.59 7.70
C LYS A 87 -28.15 13.39 8.62
N GLY A 88 -27.66 12.29 8.07
CA GLY A 88 -27.39 11.05 8.79
C GLY A 88 -26.28 11.21 9.84
N ARG A 89 -26.34 10.34 10.85
CA ARG A 89 -25.35 10.27 11.94
C ARG A 89 -23.98 9.75 11.48
N PHE A 90 -23.96 8.95 10.42
CA PHE A 90 -22.77 8.27 9.92
C PHE A 90 -22.24 8.90 8.64
N THR A 91 -20.93 9.02 8.54
CA THR A 91 -20.22 9.42 7.33
C THR A 91 -19.49 8.22 6.76
N VAL A 92 -19.69 7.95 5.47
CA VAL A 92 -18.96 6.90 4.74
C VAL A 92 -17.81 7.54 3.99
N VAL A 93 -16.61 6.96 4.14
CA VAL A 93 -15.39 7.47 3.53
C VAL A 93 -14.71 6.35 2.76
N ARG A 94 -14.28 6.64 1.53
CA ARG A 94 -13.35 5.78 0.79
C ARG A 94 -11.92 6.24 1.09
N ALA A 95 -11.17 5.43 1.83
CA ALA A 95 -9.81 5.74 2.26
C ALA A 95 -8.80 4.91 1.47
N THR A 96 -7.79 5.56 0.89
CA THR A 96 -6.63 4.90 0.29
C THR A 96 -5.45 4.99 1.24
N LEU A 97 -4.95 3.84 1.67
CA LEU A 97 -3.84 3.70 2.59
C LEU A 97 -2.62 3.15 1.86
N ASN A 98 -1.46 3.79 2.02
CA ASN A 98 -0.19 3.32 1.47
C ASN A 98 0.76 2.95 2.61
N ASN A 99 1.08 1.65 2.74
CA ASN A 99 1.97 1.13 3.78
C ASN A 99 1.50 1.42 5.23
N TRP A 100 0.18 1.48 5.44
CA TRP A 100 -0.42 1.74 6.75
C TRP A 100 -1.10 0.50 7.30
N GLU A 101 -0.95 0.28 8.61
CA GLU A 101 -1.74 -0.70 9.34
C GLU A 101 -3.10 -0.09 9.69
N THR A 102 -4.19 -0.85 9.43
CA THR A 102 -5.56 -0.35 9.53
C THR A 102 -5.86 0.21 10.93
N ASN A 103 -5.58 -0.51 12.02
CA ASN A 103 -5.93 -0.01 13.36
C ASN A 103 -5.17 1.25 13.75
N ARG A 104 -3.88 1.35 13.39
CA ARG A 104 -3.08 2.54 13.59
C ARG A 104 -3.68 3.74 12.85
N TYR A 105 -4.12 3.54 11.61
CA TYR A 105 -4.81 4.59 10.85
C TYR A 105 -6.14 4.98 11.50
N LEU A 106 -6.99 4.01 11.85
CA LEU A 106 -8.30 4.29 12.46
C LEU A 106 -8.17 5.00 13.82
N ASN A 107 -7.14 4.68 14.61
CA ASN A 107 -6.82 5.40 15.84
C ASN A 107 -6.40 6.85 15.57
N ARG A 108 -5.54 7.07 14.56
CA ARG A 108 -5.13 8.42 14.15
C ARG A 108 -6.32 9.25 13.67
N LEU A 109 -7.16 8.66 12.82
CA LEU A 109 -8.37 9.28 12.30
C LEU A 109 -9.34 9.65 13.42
N ALA A 110 -9.62 8.73 14.35
CA ALA A 110 -10.51 8.99 15.48
C ALA A 110 -10.02 10.14 16.37
N ARG A 111 -8.71 10.18 16.65
CA ARG A 111 -8.08 11.27 17.42
C ARG A 111 -8.19 12.62 16.71
N ALA A 112 -7.91 12.66 15.41
CA ALA A 112 -8.03 13.89 14.62
C ALA A 112 -9.48 14.38 14.56
N CYS A 113 -10.44 13.46 14.45
CA CYS A 113 -11.85 13.78 14.58
C CYS A 113 -12.26 14.14 16.02
N GLY A 114 -11.49 13.87 17.06
CA GLY A 114 -11.92 14.06 18.46
C GLY A 114 -13.13 13.18 18.83
N ILE A 115 -13.11 11.90 18.41
CA ILE A 115 -14.10 10.88 18.74
C ILE A 115 -13.41 9.63 19.30
N SER A 116 -14.17 8.77 19.97
CA SER A 116 -13.66 7.46 20.41
C SER A 116 -13.34 6.55 19.21
N ARG A 117 -12.26 5.76 19.30
CA ARG A 117 -11.89 4.75 18.29
C ARG A 117 -13.03 3.76 17.98
N LYS A 118 -13.87 3.45 18.97
CA LYS A 118 -15.02 2.52 18.84
C LYS A 118 -16.10 3.03 17.87
N ARG A 119 -16.03 4.30 17.46
CA ARG A 119 -16.96 4.96 16.53
C ARG A 119 -16.49 4.94 15.07
N VAL A 120 -15.39 4.25 14.78
CA VAL A 120 -14.84 4.13 13.43
C VAL A 120 -14.82 2.64 13.04
N PHE A 121 -15.47 2.31 11.94
CA PHE A 121 -15.69 0.94 11.49
C PHE A 121 -15.05 0.69 10.12
N SER A 122 -14.58 -0.54 9.91
CA SER A 122 -14.01 -1.04 8.65
C SER A 122 -14.53 -2.46 8.42
N SER A 123 -14.76 -2.85 7.16
CA SER A 123 -15.29 -4.17 6.80
C SER A 123 -14.32 -5.33 7.00
N GLY A 124 -13.05 -5.05 7.30
CA GLY A 124 -12.04 -6.07 7.58
C GLY A 124 -10.62 -5.50 7.56
N MET A 125 -9.64 -6.34 7.92
CA MET A 125 -8.23 -5.97 7.82
C MET A 125 -7.74 -6.20 6.40
N LYS A 126 -6.93 -5.25 5.91
CA LYS A 126 -6.20 -5.37 4.65
C LYS A 126 -4.71 -5.44 4.95
N ASP A 127 -3.92 -5.87 3.98
CA ASP A 127 -2.46 -5.92 4.10
C ASP A 127 -1.86 -4.56 4.46
N LYS A 128 -0.99 -4.53 5.48
CA LYS A 128 -0.20 -3.34 5.81
C LYS A 128 0.71 -2.95 4.65
N ARG A 129 1.46 -3.91 4.09
CA ARG A 129 2.48 -3.68 3.06
C ARG A 129 1.85 -3.74 1.67
N ALA A 130 0.96 -2.80 1.41
CA ALA A 130 0.17 -2.69 0.19
C ALA A 130 -0.32 -1.24 -0.01
N VAL A 131 -0.86 -0.96 -1.20
CA VAL A 131 -1.77 0.17 -1.41
C VAL A 131 -3.19 -0.36 -1.35
N THR A 132 -3.95 0.02 -0.32
CA THR A 132 -5.28 -0.52 -0.07
C THR A 132 -6.33 0.59 -0.11
N THR A 133 -7.35 0.44 -0.93
CA THR A 133 -8.53 1.30 -0.95
C THR A 133 -9.67 0.56 -0.26
N GLN A 134 -10.20 1.13 0.81
CA GLN A 134 -11.25 0.51 1.62
C GLN A 134 -12.33 1.51 2.02
N ILE A 135 -13.50 0.99 2.39
CA ILE A 135 -14.61 1.79 2.88
C ILE A 135 -14.58 1.81 4.41
N LEU A 136 -14.68 3.02 4.97
CA LEU A 136 -14.78 3.26 6.40
C LEU A 136 -16.12 3.90 6.71
N VAL A 137 -16.73 3.48 7.82
CA VAL A 137 -17.95 4.10 8.34
C VAL A 137 -17.57 4.80 9.65
N ILE A 138 -17.85 6.09 9.73
CA ILE A 138 -17.50 6.93 10.86
C ILE A 138 -18.79 7.42 11.48
N ASP A 139 -19.00 7.11 12.75
CA ASP A 139 -20.09 7.64 13.54
C ASP A 139 -19.78 9.08 14.00
N ALA A 140 -19.80 9.99 13.04
CA ALA A 140 -19.67 11.43 13.21
C ALA A 140 -20.31 12.16 12.00
N PRO A 141 -20.81 13.39 12.19
CA PRO A 141 -21.29 14.22 11.09
C PRO A 141 -20.19 14.51 10.06
N GLN A 142 -20.56 14.65 8.79
CA GLN A 142 -19.64 14.90 7.67
C GLN A 142 -18.74 16.11 7.92
N SER A 143 -19.29 17.21 8.42
CA SER A 143 -18.56 18.45 8.73
C SER A 143 -17.43 18.25 9.75
N LYS A 144 -17.51 17.22 10.59
CA LYS A 144 -16.47 16.89 11.56
C LYS A 144 -15.34 16.10 10.91
N VAL A 145 -15.67 15.22 9.97
CA VAL A 145 -14.73 14.36 9.24
C VAL A 145 -13.94 15.15 8.20
N GLU A 146 -14.58 16.11 7.52
CA GLU A 146 -13.95 16.95 6.48
C GLU A 146 -12.83 17.88 6.98
N ARG A 147 -12.74 18.10 8.30
CA ARG A 147 -11.73 18.98 8.91
C ARG A 147 -10.42 18.26 9.24
N VAL A 148 -10.33 16.95 8.97
CA VAL A 148 -9.16 16.10 9.22
C VAL A 148 -8.37 15.90 7.94
#